data_AF-A0A2I8AHA4-F1
#
_entry.id   AF-A0A2I8AHA4-F1
#
_cell.length_a   1.000
_cell.length_b   1.000
_cell.length_c   1.000
_cell.angle_alpha   90.00
_cell.angle_beta   90.00
_cell.angle_gamma   90.00
#
_symmetry.space_group_name_H-M   'P 1'
#
loop_
_entity.id
_entity.type
_entity.pdbx_description
1 polymer ?
#
loop_
_entity_poly.entity_id
_entity_poly.type
_entity_poly.pdbx_seq_one_letter_code
_entity_poly.pdbx_strand_id
1 'polypeptide(L)'
;MNNLSRVHDSTWLSSTKVYQIDRTMYQYLYKTGTIQAPQFIFRPLAGQRKKADLKLNHKALTTRCYEVEGVTTKSSVISQESLQLSLF
;
A
#
# COMPACT_ATOMS: atom_id res chain seq x y z
N MET A 1 -1.98 -16.45 6.37
CA MET A 1 -0.71 -15.94 5.82
C MET A 1 -1.08 -15.13 4.60
N ASN A 2 -0.74 -13.84 4.54
CA ASN A 2 -0.96 -13.07 3.32
C ASN A 2 0.12 -13.45 2.31
N ASN A 3 -0.27 -13.78 1.07
CA ASN A 3 0.69 -14.04 0.02
C ASN A 3 1.31 -12.71 -0.43
N LEU A 4 2.64 -12.70 -0.52
CA LEU A 4 3.41 -11.54 -0.96
C LEU A 4 3.95 -11.80 -2.36
N SER A 5 3.47 -11.03 -3.33
CA SER A 5 3.93 -11.09 -4.72
C SER A 5 4.89 -9.95 -4.99
N ARG A 6 6.09 -10.24 -5.50
CA ARG A 6 7.08 -9.19 -5.80
C ARG A 6 6.58 -8.34 -6.97
N VAL A 7 6.64 -7.02 -6.82
CA VAL A 7 6.33 -6.10 -7.92
C VAL A 7 7.52 -6.08 -8.88
N HIS A 8 7.34 -6.60 -10.09
CA HIS A 8 8.39 -6.64 -11.11
C HIS A 8 8.39 -5.45 -12.05
N ASP A 9 7.24 -4.78 -12.21
CA ASP A 9 7.07 -3.65 -13.11
C ASP A 9 6.13 -2.61 -12.50
N SER A 10 6.36 -1.34 -12.85
CA SER A 10 5.52 -0.22 -12.42
C SER A 10 4.08 -0.28 -12.92
N THR A 11 3.80 -0.98 -14.01
CA THR A 11 2.45 -1.18 -14.56
C THR A 11 1.54 -1.99 -13.65
N TRP A 12 2.11 -2.76 -12.71
CA TRP A 12 1.35 -3.54 -11.74
C TRP A 12 0.85 -2.69 -10.56
N LEU A 13 1.33 -1.45 -10.45
CA LEU A 13 0.93 -0.52 -9.41
C LEU A 13 -0.49 -0.01 -9.66
N SER A 14 -1.38 -0.38 -8.76
CA SER A 14 -2.72 0.18 -8.60
C SER A 14 -2.86 0.89 -7.25
N SER A 15 -3.63 1.98 -7.23
CA SER A 15 -4.03 2.69 -6.02
C SER A 15 -5.03 1.91 -5.15
N THR A 16 -5.68 0.88 -5.70
CA THR A 16 -6.64 0.04 -4.97
C THR A 16 -5.99 -1.11 -4.19
N LYS A 17 -4.70 -1.36 -4.40
CA LYS A 17 -3.95 -2.46 -3.79
C LYS A 17 -3.08 -1.98 -2.64
N VAL A 18 -2.66 -2.91 -1.78
CA VAL A 18 -1.72 -2.67 -0.69
C VAL A 18 -0.35 -3.28 -1.01
N TYR A 19 0.70 -2.56 -0.66
CA TYR A 19 2.09 -2.97 -0.86
C TYR A 19 2.84 -2.99 0.46
N GLN A 20 3.61 -4.05 0.69
CA GLN A 20 4.56 -4.14 1.77
C GLN A 20 5.94 -3.66 1.31
N ILE A 21 6.48 -2.65 1.98
CA ILE A 21 7.82 -2.12 1.74
C ILE A 21 8.51 -1.96 3.10
N ASP A 22 9.66 -2.58 3.29
CA ASP A 22 10.41 -2.56 4.57
C ASP A 22 9.51 -2.88 5.79
N ARG A 23 8.70 -3.94 5.66
CA ARG A 23 7.73 -4.42 6.68
C ARG A 23 6.61 -3.43 7.05
N THR A 24 6.50 -2.31 6.33
CA THR A 24 5.46 -1.30 6.48
C THR A 24 4.46 -1.45 5.33
N MET A 25 3.17 -1.24 5.59
CA MET A 25 2.14 -1.33 4.54
C MET A 25 1.84 0.05 3.98
N TYR A 26 1.78 0.12 2.66
CA TYR A 26 1.60 1.32 1.89
C TYR A 26 0.53 1.16 0.82
N GLN A 27 -0.13 2.27 0.48
CA GLN A 27 -0.95 2.44 -0.70
C GLN A 27 -0.16 3.20 -1.76
N TYR A 28 -0.21 2.76 -3.01
CA TYR A 28 0.34 3.54 -4.12
C TYR A 28 -0.55 4.76 -4.43
N LEU A 29 0.07 5.93 -4.61
CA LEU A 29 -0.63 7.17 -4.96
C LEU A 29 -0.50 7.50 -6.45
N TYR A 30 0.71 7.83 -6.88
CA TYR A 30 0.99 8.27 -8.25
C TYR A 30 2.48 8.17 -8.59
N LYS A 31 2.77 8.24 -9.89
CA LYS A 31 4.11 8.32 -10.47
C LYS A 31 4.46 9.79 -10.70
N THR A 32 5.72 10.14 -10.44
CA THR A 32 6.32 11.46 -10.71
C THR A 32 7.75 11.29 -11.25
N GLY A 33 8.44 12.39 -11.51
CA GLY A 33 9.79 12.39 -12.09
C GLY A 33 9.80 12.30 -13.61
N THR A 34 10.98 12.01 -14.18
CA THR A 34 11.18 11.93 -15.64
C THR A 34 11.08 10.49 -16.13
N ILE A 35 11.04 10.31 -17.45
CA ILE A 35 11.05 8.97 -18.07
C ILE A 35 12.32 8.19 -17.69
N GLN A 36 13.47 8.86 -17.62
CA GLN A 36 14.76 8.26 -17.26
C GLN A 36 14.91 8.01 -15.76
N ALA A 37 14.26 8.83 -14.92
CA ALA A 37 14.32 8.74 -13.47
C ALA A 37 12.92 8.77 -12.84
N PRO A 38 12.10 7.73 -13.08
CA PRO A 38 10.75 7.68 -12.53
C PRO A 38 10.78 7.50 -11.01
N GLN A 39 9.86 8.19 -10.33
CA GLN A 39 9.65 8.09 -8.90
C GLN A 39 8.21 7.70 -8.61
N PHE A 40 8.01 6.84 -7.61
CA PHE A 40 6.72 6.27 -7.24
C PHE A 40 6.41 6.65 -5.80
N ILE A 41 5.25 7.25 -5.59
CA ILE A 41 4.85 7.79 -4.29
C ILE A 41 3.88 6.82 -3.61
N PHE A 42 4.15 6.54 -2.35
CA PHE A 42 3.43 5.59 -1.52
C PHE A 42 3.02 6.24 -0.20
N ARG A 43 1.79 6.03 0.24
CA ARG A 43 1.28 6.53 1.52
C ARG A 43 1.14 5.41 2.54
N PRO A 44 1.66 5.54 3.77
CA PRO A 44 1.45 4.52 4.78
C PRO A 44 -0.03 4.39 5.12
N LEU A 45 -0.48 3.17 5.42
CA LEU A 45 -1.86 2.95 5.86
C LEU A 45 -2.11 3.58 7.25
N ALA A 46 -3.37 3.94 7.51
CA ALA A 46 -3.79 4.46 8.80
C ALA A 46 -3.49 3.45 9.94
N GLY A 47 -3.11 3.97 11.12
CA GLY A 47 -2.74 3.14 12.28
C GLY A 47 -1.28 2.70 12.33
N GLN A 48 -0.46 3.03 11.33
CA GLN A 48 0.98 2.74 11.36
C GLN A 48 1.79 3.85 12.04
N ARG A 49 2.93 3.47 12.64
CA ARG A 49 3.87 4.42 13.26
C ARG A 49 4.46 5.41 12.26
N LYS A 50 4.64 4.99 11.00
CA LYS A 50 5.10 5.86 9.91
C LYS A 50 3.93 6.68 9.38
N LYS A 51 4.11 8.00 9.35
CA LYS A 51 3.11 8.95 8.84
C LYS A 51 3.51 9.62 7.53
N ALA A 52 4.79 9.56 7.17
CA ALA A 52 5.32 10.21 5.98
C ALA A 52 5.14 9.33 4.73
N ASP A 53 4.81 9.97 3.61
CA ASP A 53 4.78 9.34 2.30
C ASP A 53 6.20 8.87 1.91
N LEU A 54 6.29 7.67 1.32
CA LEU A 54 7.52 7.04 0.87
C LEU A 54 7.70 7.23 -0.64
N LYS A 55 8.92 7.60 -1.03
CA LYS A 55 9.30 7.76 -2.43
C LYS A 55 10.26 6.65 -2.86
N LEU A 56 9.89 5.90 -3.90
CA LEU A 56 10.72 4.85 -4.50
C LEU A 56 11.17 5.23 -5.91
N ASN A 57 12.37 4.82 -6.31
CA ASN A 57 12.77 4.78 -7.72
C ASN A 57 12.49 3.39 -8.31
N HIS A 58 12.70 3.22 -9.62
CA HIS A 58 12.46 1.94 -10.32
C HIS A 58 13.23 0.75 -9.73
N LYS A 59 14.51 0.95 -9.40
CA LYS A 59 15.35 -0.11 -8.80
C LYS A 59 14.84 -0.53 -7.42
N ALA A 60 14.42 0.43 -6.60
CA ALA A 60 13.89 0.16 -5.27
C ALA A 60 12.49 -0.47 -5.35
N LEU A 61 11.68 -0.07 -6.33
CA LEU A 61 10.37 -0.69 -6.57
C LEU A 61 10.52 -2.20 -6.80
N THR A 62 11.39 -2.58 -7.74
CA THR A 62 11.54 -3.98 -8.16
C THR A 62 12.28 -4.89 -7.17
N THR A 63 12.97 -4.32 -6.19
CA THR A 63 13.77 -5.08 -5.21
C THR A 63 13.11 -5.24 -3.85
N ARG A 64 12.34 -4.24 -3.39
CA ARG A 64 11.76 -4.24 -2.02
C ARG A 64 10.25 -4.00 -1.95
N CYS A 65 9.56 -3.86 -3.08
CA CYS A 65 8.10 -3.71 -3.09
C CYS A 65 7.43 -5.05 -3.34
N TYR A 66 6.49 -5.41 -2.46
CA TYR A 66 5.69 -6.62 -2.57
C TYR A 66 4.21 -6.22 -2.52
N GLU A 67 3.42 -6.63 -3.50
CA GLU A 67 1.97 -6.60 -3.40
C GLU A 67 1.50 -7.61 -2.35
N VAL A 68 0.55 -7.20 -1.51
CA VAL A 68 -0.13 -8.08 -0.57
C VAL A 68 -1.38 -8.60 -1.26
N GLU A 69 -1.33 -9.83 -1.75
CA GLU A 69 -2.42 -10.42 -2.52
C GLU A 69 -3.71 -10.49 -1.70
N GLY A 70 -4.85 -10.18 -2.34
CA GLY A 70 -6.17 -10.20 -1.71
C GLY A 70 -6.48 -9.03 -0.78
N VAL A 71 -5.54 -8.10 -0.55
CA VAL A 71 -5.76 -6.92 0.29
C VAL A 71 -5.94 -5.68 -0.59
N THR A 72 -7.10 -5.05 -0.47
CA THR A 72 -7.43 -3.82 -1.18
C THR A 72 -7.71 -2.67 -0.24
N THR A 73 -7.36 -1.46 -0.66
CA THR A 73 -7.61 -0.21 0.08
C THR A 73 -9.02 0.33 -0.08
N LYS A 74 -9.90 -0.35 -0.84
CA LYS A 74 -11.32 -0.04 -0.84
C LYS A 74 -11.83 -0.23 0.58
N SER A 75 -12.00 0.89 1.27
CA SER A 75 -12.82 1.02 2.44
C SER A 75 -14.23 0.61 2.04
N SER A 76 -14.57 -0.67 2.20
CA SER A 76 -15.86 -0.92 2.80
C SER A 76 -15.75 -0.26 4.15
N VAL A 77 -16.28 0.96 4.25
CA VAL A 77 -16.65 1.57 5.52
C VAL A 77 -17.68 0.61 6.11
N ILE A 78 -17.23 -0.50 6.67
CA ILE A 78 -17.92 -1.07 7.81
C ILE A 78 -17.56 -0.09 8.90
N SER A 79 -18.37 0.96 9.02
CA SER A 79 -18.51 1.63 10.29
C SER A 79 -18.62 0.51 11.31
N GLN A 80 -17.59 0.34 12.13
CA GLN A 80 -17.78 -0.28 13.44
C GLN A 80 -18.63 0.72 14.23
N GLU A 81 -19.90 0.87 13.83
CA GLU A 81 -20.96 1.20 14.75
C GLU A 81 -20.85 0.12 15.80
N SER A 82 -20.18 0.49 16.90
CA SER A 82 -20.55 0.14 18.26
C SER A 82 -21.70 -0.85 18.32
N LEU A 83 -21.43 -2.13 18.07
CA LEU A 83 -22.32 -3.21 18.48
C LEU A 83 -22.15 -3.34 19.98
N GLN A 84 -22.75 -2.40 20.70
CA GLN A 84 -23.02 -2.54 22.11
C GLN A 84 -24.11 -3.61 22.23
N LEU A 85 -23.69 -4.86 22.42
CA LEU A 85 -24.59 -5.93 22.83
C LEU A 85 -25.02 -5.65 24.27
N SER A 86 -26.14 -4.94 24.43
CA SER A 86 -26.89 -4.94 25.69
C SER A 86 -27.58 -6.30 25.81
N LEU A 87 -27.10 -7.14 26.71
CA LEU A 87 -27.84 -8.30 27.19
C LEU A 87 -28.74 -7.80 28.33
N PHE A 88 -30.05 -7.88 28.14
CA PHE A 88 -31.04 -7.77 29.22
C PHE A 88 -31.04 -9.06 30.04
#